data_AF-A0A822YLS7-F1
#
_entry.id   AF-A0A822YLS7-F1
#
_cell.length_a   1.000
_cell.length_b   1.000
_cell.length_c   1.000
_cell.angle_alpha   90.00
_cell.angle_beta   90.00
_cell.angle_gamma   90.00
#
_symmetry.space_group_name_H-M   'P 1'
#
loop_
_entity.id
_entity.type
_entity.pdbx_description
1 polymer ?
#
loop_
_entity_poly.entity_id
_entity_poly.type
_entity_poly.pdbx_seq_one_letter_code
_entity_poly.pdbx_strand_id
1 'polypeptide(L)'
;MEKQSETAVAEMRKTVEKLGSSTEKHGDPTLMRFLVARPMDPNKAAKMFVQWQKCRAEFVPLGFIPESVIPDELNARKVYLQGITKAGHPLVIVKTRRHFPPKDHIQSKSE
;
A
#
# COMPACT_ATOMS: atom_id res chain seq x y z
N MET A 1 -22.45 -1.67 -13.93
CA MET A 1 -21.23 -1.91 -13.13
C MET A 1 -20.78 -0.61 -12.44
N GLU A 2 -20.66 0.51 -13.15
CA GLU A 2 -20.25 1.83 -12.60
C GLU A 2 -21.11 2.31 -11.42
N LYS A 3 -22.44 2.24 -11.51
CA LYS A 3 -23.34 2.62 -10.41
C LYS A 3 -23.13 1.80 -9.12
N GLN A 4 -22.78 0.51 -9.22
CA GLN A 4 -22.53 -0.32 -8.03
C GLN A 4 -21.19 0.03 -7.40
N SER A 5 -20.18 0.36 -8.20
CA SER A 5 -18.88 0.84 -7.69
C SER A 5 -18.97 2.21 -7.04
N GLU A 6 -19.73 3.15 -7.61
CA GLU A 6 -19.93 4.49 -7.01
C GLU A 6 -20.62 4.39 -5.64
N THR A 7 -21.67 3.58 -5.54
CA THR A 7 -22.36 3.32 -4.27
C THR A 7 -21.41 2.68 -3.24
N ALA A 8 -20.61 1.68 -3.64
CA ALA A 8 -19.67 1.03 -2.74
C ALA A 8 -18.57 1.98 -2.24
N VAL A 9 -18.08 2.90 -3.08
CA VAL A 9 -17.12 3.94 -2.68
C VAL A 9 -17.77 4.90 -1.68
N ALA A 10 -18.99 5.37 -1.95
CA ALA A 10 -19.70 6.26 -1.03
C ALA A 10 -19.96 5.61 0.34
N GLU A 11 -20.35 4.34 0.35
CA GLU A 11 -20.52 3.56 1.59
C GLU A 11 -19.19 3.37 2.33
N MET A 12 -18.10 3.07 1.61
CA MET A 12 -16.78 2.93 2.20
C MET A 12 -16.34 4.25 2.86
N ARG A 13 -16.53 5.40 2.20
CA ARG A 13 -16.21 6.72 2.76
C ARG A 13 -16.94 6.96 4.08
N LYS A 14 -18.25 6.71 4.12
CA LYS A 14 -19.06 6.81 5.35
C LYS A 14 -18.56 5.88 6.46
N THR A 15 -18.18 4.65 6.12
CA THR A 15 -17.65 3.70 7.12
C THR A 15 -16.28 4.14 7.63
N VAL A 16 -15.40 4.69 6.78
CA VAL A 16 -14.12 5.25 7.20
C VAL A 16 -14.31 6.41 8.18
N GLU A 17 -15.26 7.32 7.91
CA GLU A 17 -15.62 8.42 8.82
C GLU A 17 -16.12 7.90 10.17
N LYS A 18 -17.00 6.88 10.18
CA LYS A 18 -17.47 6.23 11.42
C LYS A 18 -16.34 5.57 12.22
N LEU A 19 -15.26 5.15 11.56
CA LEU A 19 -14.07 4.59 12.20
C LEU A 19 -13.10 5.69 12.70
N GLY A 20 -13.47 6.97 12.59
CA GLY A 20 -12.68 8.10 13.07
C GLY A 20 -11.49 8.46 12.17
N SER A 21 -11.53 8.08 10.89
CA SER A 21 -10.50 8.45 9.91
C SER A 21 -11.10 9.22 8.72
N SER A 22 -10.25 9.72 7.82
CA SER A 22 -10.65 10.52 6.66
C SER A 22 -10.16 9.94 5.33
N THR A 23 -10.96 10.12 4.29
CA THR A 23 -10.63 9.74 2.90
C THR A 23 -10.27 10.93 2.01
N GLU A 24 -10.25 12.16 2.53
CA GLU A 24 -10.10 13.40 1.74
C GLU A 24 -8.83 13.43 0.88
N LYS A 25 -7.73 12.87 1.39
CA LYS A 25 -6.44 12.81 0.69
C LYS A 25 -6.40 11.79 -0.45
N HIS A 26 -7.48 11.03 -0.66
CA HIS A 26 -7.52 9.89 -1.57
C HIS A 26 -8.78 9.92 -2.45
N GLY A 27 -8.56 9.98 -3.77
CA GLY A 27 -9.63 9.87 -4.76
C GLY A 27 -10.19 8.45 -4.89
N ASP A 28 -11.30 8.34 -5.60
CA ASP A 28 -12.04 7.08 -5.83
C ASP A 28 -11.17 5.94 -6.38
N PRO A 29 -10.22 6.16 -7.32
CA PRO A 29 -9.37 5.08 -7.80
C PRO A 29 -8.54 4.41 -6.69
N THR A 30 -8.16 5.15 -5.66
CA THR A 30 -7.44 4.60 -4.51
C THR A 30 -8.37 3.78 -3.64
N LEU A 31 -9.57 4.28 -3.33
CA LEU A 31 -10.56 3.56 -2.52
C LEU A 31 -11.04 2.27 -3.22
N MET A 32 -11.23 2.33 -4.53
CA MET A 32 -11.57 1.17 -5.36
C MET A 32 -10.55 0.03 -5.25
N ARG A 33 -9.25 0.32 -5.05
CA ARG A 33 -8.24 -0.73 -4.84
C ARG A 33 -8.53 -1.54 -3.57
N PHE A 34 -9.01 -0.90 -2.50
CA PHE A 34 -9.38 -1.58 -1.25
C PHE A 34 -10.67 -2.39 -1.40
N LEU A 35 -11.66 -1.85 -2.11
CA LEU A 35 -12.90 -2.56 -2.43
C LEU A 35 -12.63 -3.82 -3.27
N VAL A 36 -11.82 -3.70 -4.33
CA VAL A 36 -11.43 -4.86 -5.15
C VAL A 36 -10.66 -5.89 -4.32
N ALA A 37 -9.76 -5.45 -3.43
CA ALA A 37 -9.04 -6.34 -2.52
C ALA A 37 -9.93 -6.98 -1.42
N ARG A 38 -11.15 -6.47 -1.22
CA ARG A 38 -12.10 -6.92 -0.20
C ARG A 38 -13.47 -7.19 -0.84
N PRO A 39 -13.61 -8.22 -1.69
CA PRO A 39 -14.75 -8.52 -2.58
C PRO A 39 -15.89 -7.49 -2.69
N MET A 40 -15.59 -6.22 -2.96
CA MET A 40 -16.54 -5.10 -3.00
C MET A 40 -17.36 -4.88 -1.71
N ASP A 41 -16.87 -5.31 -0.55
CA ASP A 41 -17.43 -5.12 0.80
C ASP A 41 -16.90 -3.80 1.40
N PRO A 42 -17.73 -2.75 1.53
CA PRO A 42 -17.30 -1.44 2.00
C PRO A 42 -16.80 -1.46 3.45
N ASN A 43 -17.33 -2.34 4.30
CA ASN A 43 -16.95 -2.41 5.70
C ASN A 43 -15.56 -3.04 5.86
N LYS A 44 -15.29 -4.14 5.15
CA LYS A 44 -13.96 -4.77 5.15
C LYS A 44 -12.93 -3.89 4.46
N ALA A 45 -13.30 -3.22 3.37
CA ALA A 45 -12.43 -2.26 2.68
C ALA A 45 -12.08 -1.07 3.59
N ALA A 46 -13.06 -0.48 4.28
CA ALA A 46 -12.84 0.63 5.21
C ALA A 46 -11.89 0.25 6.36
N LYS A 47 -12.09 -0.92 6.99
CA LYS A 47 -11.18 -1.41 8.05
C LYS A 47 -9.74 -1.57 7.53
N MET A 48 -9.57 -2.17 6.35
CA MET A 48 -8.25 -2.31 5.72
C MET A 48 -7.62 -0.96 5.38
N PHE A 49 -8.42 0.00 4.90
CA PHE A 49 -7.95 1.34 4.58
C PHE A 49 -7.47 2.10 5.82
N VAL A 50 -8.22 2.05 6.93
CA VAL A 50 -7.81 2.68 8.20
C VAL A 50 -6.52 2.06 8.73
N GLN A 51 -6.38 0.73 8.67
CA GLN A 51 -5.14 0.06 9.05
C GLN A 51 -3.97 0.47 8.15
N TRP A 52 -4.20 0.57 6.84
CA TRP A 52 -3.21 1.04 5.88
C TRP A 52 -2.77 2.49 6.17
N GLN A 53 -3.69 3.39 6.52
CA GLN A 53 -3.34 4.75 6.90
C GLN A 53 -2.47 4.81 8.17
N LYS A 54 -2.80 4.00 9.20
CA LYS A 54 -1.97 3.90 10.42
C LYS A 54 -0.57 3.42 10.09
N CYS A 55 -0.45 2.34 9.32
CA CYS A 55 0.84 1.83 8.84
C CYS A 55 1.61 2.90 8.05
N ARG A 56 0.94 3.65 7.16
CA ARG A 56 1.60 4.75 6.42
C ARG A 56 2.10 5.88 7.33
N ALA A 57 1.33 6.26 8.34
CA ALA A 57 1.72 7.29 9.30
C ALA A 57 2.92 6.86 10.16
N GLU A 58 2.99 5.58 10.52
CA GLU A 58 4.10 5.00 11.30
C GLU A 58 5.37 4.79 10.46
N PHE A 59 5.25 4.14 9.30
CA PHE A 59 6.41 3.72 8.50
C PHE A 59 6.92 4.80 7.53
N VAL A 60 6.07 5.71 7.07
CA VAL A 60 6.41 6.72 6.07
C VAL A 60 5.82 8.09 6.47
N PRO A 61 6.24 8.66 7.62
CA PRO A 61 5.62 9.86 8.20
C PRO A 61 5.75 11.10 7.30
N LEU A 62 6.79 11.16 6.46
CA LEU A 62 7.00 12.23 5.48
C LEU A 62 6.20 12.04 4.20
N GLY A 63 5.43 10.95 4.08
CA GLY A 63 4.76 10.54 2.84
C GLY A 63 5.69 9.86 1.82
N PHE A 64 7.01 10.03 1.95
CA PHE A 64 8.04 9.32 1.20
C PHE A 64 9.19 8.88 2.13
N ILE A 65 10.04 7.99 1.63
CA ILE A 65 11.28 7.56 2.31
C ILE A 65 12.43 8.35 1.67
N PRO A 66 13.13 9.25 2.41
CA PRO A 66 14.27 9.98 1.87
C PRO A 66 15.38 9.03 1.40
N GLU A 67 16.01 9.32 0.26
CA GLU A 67 17.11 8.50 -0.24
C GLU A 67 18.29 8.45 0.73
N SER A 68 18.49 9.53 1.50
CA SER A 68 19.53 9.63 2.53
C SER A 68 19.40 8.59 3.65
N VAL A 69 18.22 8.01 3.88
CA VAL A 69 18.02 6.96 4.90
C VAL A 69 18.11 5.54 4.33
N ILE A 70 18.22 5.38 3.01
CA ILE A 70 18.34 4.09 2.32
C ILE A 70 19.49 4.02 1.29
N PRO A 71 20.67 4.64 1.53
CA PRO A 71 21.74 4.68 0.54
C PRO A 71 22.23 3.28 0.15
N ASP A 72 22.33 2.35 1.11
CA ASP A 72 22.78 0.99 0.85
C ASP A 72 21.80 0.18 0.01
N GLU A 73 20.49 0.34 0.25
CA GLU A 73 19.45 -0.34 -0.54
C GLU A 73 19.41 0.16 -1.99
N LEU A 74 19.62 1.47 -2.19
CA LEU A 74 19.73 2.06 -3.52
C LEU A 74 21.01 1.59 -4.23
N ASN A 75 22.16 1.63 -3.54
CA ASN A 75 23.46 1.22 -4.08
C ASN A 75 23.51 -0.26 -4.47
N ALA A 76 22.82 -1.12 -3.72
CA ALA A 76 22.75 -2.55 -4.05
C ALA A 76 22.01 -2.84 -5.37
N ARG A 77 21.19 -1.89 -5.86
CA ARG A 77 20.47 -1.98 -7.14
C ARG A 77 19.80 -3.34 -7.31
N LYS A 78 18.99 -3.70 -6.33
CA LYS A 78 18.28 -4.99 -6.24
C LYS A 78 16.97 -4.97 -7.03
N VAL A 79 16.30 -3.82 -7.14
CA VAL A 79 14.95 -3.68 -7.73
C VAL A 79 14.99 -2.76 -8.96
N TYR A 80 14.31 -3.16 -10.03
CA TYR A 80 14.24 -2.41 -11.29
C TYR A 80 12.80 -2.34 -11.80
N LEU A 81 12.34 -1.15 -12.19
CA LEU A 81 11.12 -0.99 -12.97
C LEU A 81 11.48 -1.10 -14.46
N GLN A 82 10.91 -2.08 -15.17
CA GLN A 82 11.29 -2.44 -16.55
C GLN A 82 10.14 -2.22 -17.55
N GLY A 83 9.27 -1.25 -17.26
CA GLY A 83 8.14 -0.90 -18.12
C GLY A 83 6.89 -1.74 -17.85
N ILE A 84 6.13 -2.05 -18.91
CA ILE A 84 4.81 -2.66 -18.84
C ILE A 84 4.82 -4.02 -19.55
N THR A 85 4.22 -5.03 -18.93
CA THR A 85 4.03 -6.37 -19.51
C THR A 85 3.05 -6.35 -20.69
N LYS A 86 3.00 -7.43 -21.50
CA LYS A 86 2.01 -7.58 -22.59
C LYS A 86 0.55 -7.45 -22.12
N ALA A 87 0.29 -7.76 -20.85
CA ALA A 87 -1.03 -7.66 -20.23
C ALA A 87 -1.33 -6.29 -19.60
N GLY A 88 -0.47 -5.27 -19.79
CA GLY A 88 -0.70 -3.92 -19.28
C GLY A 88 -0.28 -3.67 -17.84
N HIS A 89 0.36 -4.65 -17.16
CA HIS A 89 0.80 -4.50 -15.76
C HIS A 89 2.24 -4.00 -15.66
N PRO A 90 2.59 -3.10 -14.72
CA PRO A 90 3.97 -2.72 -14.45
C PRO A 90 4.86 -3.92 -14.12
N LEU A 91 6.05 -4.00 -14.71
CA LEU A 91 7.03 -5.06 -14.48
C LEU A 91 8.12 -4.59 -13.52
N VAL A 92 8.20 -5.24 -12.37
CA VAL A 92 9.30 -5.06 -11.40
C VAL A 92 10.18 -6.31 -11.44
N ILE A 93 11.49 -6.12 -11.67
CA ILE A 93 12.49 -7.18 -11.62
C ILE A 93 13.30 -7.04 -10.33
N VAL A 94 13.38 -8.12 -9.55
CA VAL A 94 14.17 -8.19 -8.32
C VAL A 94 15.34 -9.15 -8.51
N LYS A 95 16.57 -8.64 -8.38
CA LYS A 95 17.81 -9.41 -8.41
C LYS A 95 18.17 -9.88 -7.00
N THR A 96 17.60 -11.01 -6.58
CA THR A 96 17.77 -11.58 -5.23
C THR A 96 19.22 -11.94 -4.90
N ARG A 97 20.06 -12.29 -5.88
CA ARG A 97 21.51 -12.55 -5.67
C ARG A 97 22.29 -11.34 -5.13
N ARG A 98 21.72 -10.13 -5.19
CA ARG A 98 22.29 -8.90 -4.64
C ARG A 98 21.73 -8.55 -3.26
N HIS A 99 20.90 -9.42 -2.69
CA HIS A 99 20.38 -9.25 -1.35
C HIS A 99 21.49 -9.47 -0.33
N PHE A 100 21.68 -8.49 0.53
CA PHE A 100 22.49 -8.59 1.73
C PHE A 100 21.52 -8.65 2.91
N PRO A 101 21.43 -9.79 3.63
CA PRO A 101 20.57 -9.87 4.78
C PRO A 101 21.05 -8.91 5.88
N PRO A 102 20.14 -8.35 6.70
CA PRO A 102 20.53 -7.60 7.89
C PRO A 102 21.48 -8.44 8.74
N LYS A 103 22.54 -7.81 9.27
CA LYS A 103 23.48 -8.50 10.19
C LYS A 103 22.86 -8.75 11.55
N ASP A 104 21.89 -7.92 11.93
CA ASP A 104 21.14 -8.08 13.16
C ASP A 104 20.10 -9.18 12.94
N HIS A 105 20.19 -10.25 13.72
CA HIS A 105 19.10 -11.20 13.86
C HIS A 105 17.89 -10.39 14.36
N ILE A 106 16.85 -10.30 13.53
CA ILE A 106 15.54 -9.84 13.98
C ILE A 106 15.18 -10.77 15.14
N GLN A 107 15.25 -10.27 16.38
CA GLN A 107 14.64 -10.94 17.52
C GLN A 107 13.15 -10.97 17.20
N SER A 108 12.69 -12.07 16.62
CA SER A 108 11.27 -12.37 16.56
C SER A 108 10.79 -12.30 17.99
N LYS A 109 10.02 -11.27 18.34
CA LYS A 109 9.23 -11.31 19.56
C LYS A 109 8.29 -12.49 19.38
N SER A 110 8.60 -13.58 20.07
CA SER A 110 7.64 -14.65 20.34
C SER A 110 6.50 -14.03 21.13
N GLU A 111 5.33 -13.90 20.48
CA GLU A 111 4.05 -13.80 21.18
C GLU A 111 3.71 -15.13 21.86
#